data_AF-A0AAD7X6I1-F1
#
_entry.id   AF-A0AAD7X6I1-F1
#
_cell.length_a   1.000
_cell.length_b   1.000
_cell.length_c   1.000
_cell.angle_alpha   90.00
_cell.angle_beta   90.00
_cell.angle_gamma   90.00
#
_symmetry.space_group_name_H-M   'P 1'
#
loop_
_entity.id
_entity.type
_entity.pdbx_description
1 polymer ?
#
loop_
_entity_poly.entity_id
_entity_poly.type
_entity_poly.pdbx_seq_one_letter_code
_entity_poly.pdbx_strand_id
1 'polypeptide(L)'
;MALVLSLTRSGNRAMLETRAQTAPERRDVRISSVPELQTFVMLGHYNEAIGRVVEHLNISLPDSQGYPAQALREALRMVPNIECLVLNLPSDSPITLLNGATFLNLRTLSTNLPHRGLVSFLLAHTLLTALILGPCGRSATCPLRELHFPRLESLQSPASCFAGITAGPLVTATVNLTRLTSMSALAIQKISSPLLYSLTVDHFSNDYDILSRVAAAVPKLRKLKLNEKATSERGHGRVRRPWNDVRGWHSTLLRMAELEELHIRTSISVAIPTAKELDVITGWANGVGDRAVAHPKLYHIAIIQDISGQHRLSHWFRKGPKGAEVWQLVSSSAVERNETFTV
;
A
#
# COMPACT_ATOMS: atom_id res chain seq x y z
N MET A 1 6.56 -47.60 23.77
CA MET A 1 5.80 -47.63 22.51
C MET A 1 4.38 -47.19 22.80
N ALA A 2 3.98 -45.98 22.41
CA ALA A 2 2.60 -45.54 22.55
C ALA A 2 1.79 -46.06 21.35
N LEU A 3 0.73 -46.84 21.62
CA LEU A 3 -0.22 -47.28 20.61
C LEU A 3 -0.99 -46.06 20.08
N VAL A 4 -0.75 -45.69 18.84
CA VAL A 4 -1.57 -44.70 18.13
C VAL A 4 -2.91 -45.36 17.82
N LEU A 5 -3.92 -45.10 18.66
CA LEU A 5 -5.29 -45.54 18.42
C LEU A 5 -5.83 -44.81 17.19
N SER A 6 -5.95 -45.53 16.08
CA SER A 6 -6.59 -45.04 14.86
C SER A 6 -8.09 -44.87 15.12
N LEU A 7 -8.57 -43.61 15.14
CA LEU A 7 -10.00 -43.30 15.26
C LEU A 7 -10.76 -43.85 14.04
N THR A 8 -11.89 -44.50 14.30
CA THR A 8 -12.80 -44.94 13.23
C THR A 8 -13.36 -43.75 12.46
N ARG A 9 -13.73 -43.95 11.19
CA ARG A 9 -14.34 -42.90 10.34
C ARG A 9 -15.55 -42.24 10.99
N SER A 10 -16.37 -43.01 11.72
CA SER A 10 -17.52 -42.51 12.48
C SER A 10 -17.09 -41.64 13.67
N GLY A 11 -16.06 -42.07 14.42
CA GLY A 11 -15.49 -41.29 15.53
C GLY A 11 -14.94 -39.94 15.07
N ASN A 12 -14.23 -39.91 13.93
CA ASN A 12 -13.72 -38.66 13.35
C ASN A 12 -14.85 -37.70 12.94
N ARG A 13 -15.95 -38.22 12.37
CA ARG A 13 -17.12 -37.41 12.01
C ARG A 13 -17.79 -36.77 13.23
N ALA A 14 -18.08 -37.57 14.26
CA ALA A 14 -18.72 -37.08 15.49
C ALA A 14 -17.85 -36.03 16.22
N MET A 15 -16.53 -36.25 16.23
CA MET A 15 -15.58 -35.29 16.76
C MET A 15 -15.61 -33.97 15.98
N LEU A 16 -15.62 -34.01 14.64
CA LEU A 16 -15.68 -32.80 13.81
C LEU A 16 -16.99 -32.03 13.99
N GLU A 17 -18.11 -32.74 14.06
CA GLU A 17 -19.43 -32.16 14.30
C GLU A 17 -19.48 -31.44 15.67
N THR A 18 -19.00 -32.10 16.72
CA THR A 18 -18.90 -31.50 18.07
C THR A 18 -17.98 -30.26 18.05
N ARG A 19 -16.85 -30.33 17.33
CA ARG A 19 -15.94 -29.19 17.17
C ARG A 19 -16.59 -28.03 16.40
N ALA A 20 -17.41 -28.31 15.40
CA ALA A 20 -18.11 -27.27 14.62
C ALA A 20 -19.24 -26.59 15.43
N GLN A 21 -19.92 -27.35 16.30
CA GLN A 21 -20.95 -26.80 17.19
C GLN A 21 -20.37 -25.94 18.31
N THR A 22 -19.14 -26.23 18.73
CA THR A 22 -18.43 -25.50 19.80
C THR A 22 -17.45 -24.44 19.27
N ALA A 23 -17.24 -24.39 17.95
CA ALA A 23 -16.37 -23.42 17.32
C ALA A 23 -16.94 -22.01 17.52
N PRO A 24 -16.13 -21.04 17.98
CA PRO A 24 -16.60 -19.67 18.14
C PRO A 24 -16.87 -19.04 16.78
N GLU A 25 -18.02 -18.40 16.66
CA GLU A 25 -18.36 -17.49 15.57
C GLU A 25 -17.46 -16.26 15.63
N ARG A 26 -16.76 -15.95 14.53
CA ARG A 26 -15.81 -14.84 14.45
C ARG A 26 -16.07 -14.01 13.22
N ARG A 27 -16.19 -12.69 13.41
CA ARG A 27 -16.30 -11.72 12.30
C ARG A 27 -14.97 -11.59 11.54
N ASP A 28 -13.86 -11.68 12.27
CA ASP A 28 -12.51 -11.61 11.73
C ASP A 28 -11.88 -12.99 11.66
N VAL A 29 -11.59 -13.46 10.44
CA VAL A 29 -10.95 -14.75 10.19
C VAL A 29 -9.64 -14.54 9.45
N ARG A 30 -8.56 -15.09 9.99
CA ARG A 30 -7.24 -15.13 9.36
C ARG A 30 -6.83 -16.58 9.12
N ILE A 31 -6.47 -16.89 7.89
CA ILE A 31 -6.01 -18.19 7.42
C ILE A 31 -4.62 -18.00 6.84
N SER A 32 -3.62 -18.60 7.48
CA SER A 32 -2.21 -18.46 7.14
C SER A 32 -1.56 -19.73 6.62
N SER A 33 -2.30 -20.84 6.62
CA SER A 33 -1.81 -22.16 6.22
C SER A 33 -2.88 -22.98 5.49
N VAL A 34 -2.43 -23.96 4.69
CA VAL A 34 -3.34 -24.88 4.00
C VAL A 34 -4.18 -25.72 4.98
N PRO A 35 -3.63 -26.25 6.09
CA PRO A 35 -4.43 -26.96 7.08
C PRO A 35 -5.51 -26.10 7.73
N GLU A 36 -5.24 -24.82 7.99
CA GLU A 36 -6.26 -23.87 8.50
C GLU A 36 -7.38 -23.66 7.48
N LEU A 37 -7.04 -23.50 6.20
CA LEU A 37 -8.03 -23.37 5.12
C LEU A 37 -8.94 -24.59 5.05
N GLN A 38 -8.36 -25.79 5.07
CA GLN A 38 -9.11 -27.04 5.06
C GLN A 38 -9.97 -27.18 6.32
N THR A 39 -9.44 -26.82 7.49
CA THR A 39 -10.20 -26.85 8.74
C THR A 39 -11.38 -25.90 8.70
N PHE A 40 -11.20 -24.67 8.20
CA PHE A 40 -12.28 -23.70 8.05
C PHE A 40 -13.40 -24.24 7.14
N VAL A 41 -13.05 -24.79 5.98
CA VAL A 41 -14.02 -25.40 5.06
C VAL A 41 -14.72 -26.59 5.71
N MET A 42 -13.99 -27.49 6.36
CA MET A 42 -14.59 -28.64 7.05
C MET A 42 -15.59 -28.19 8.11
N LEU A 43 -15.22 -27.25 8.97
CA LEU A 43 -16.12 -26.75 10.02
C LEU A 43 -17.35 -26.03 9.43
N GLY A 44 -17.15 -25.23 8.38
CA GLY A 44 -18.24 -24.53 7.68
C GLY A 44 -19.27 -25.47 7.04
N HIS A 45 -18.85 -26.65 6.57
CA HIS A 45 -19.76 -27.69 6.07
C HIS A 45 -20.63 -28.33 7.17
N TYR A 46 -20.18 -28.34 8.44
CA TYR A 46 -20.98 -28.83 9.57
C TYR A 46 -21.81 -27.72 10.22
N ASN A 47 -21.31 -26.48 10.21
CA ASN A 47 -21.97 -25.33 10.80
C ASN A 47 -21.78 -24.09 9.91
N GLU A 48 -22.78 -23.83 9.06
CA GLU A 48 -22.75 -22.68 8.13
C GLU A 48 -22.70 -21.32 8.85
N ALA A 49 -23.12 -21.24 10.12
CA ALA A 49 -23.07 -20.00 10.89
C ALA A 49 -21.64 -19.47 11.01
N ILE A 50 -20.64 -20.37 11.07
CA ILE A 50 -19.20 -20.04 11.12
C ILE A 50 -18.79 -19.16 9.94
N GLY A 51 -19.29 -19.45 8.73
CA GLY A 51 -18.97 -18.67 7.54
C GLY A 51 -19.83 -17.41 7.41
N ARG A 52 -21.12 -17.49 7.76
CA ARG A 52 -22.07 -16.38 7.60
C ARG A 52 -21.76 -15.16 8.47
N VAL A 53 -21.14 -15.36 9.63
CA VAL A 53 -20.72 -14.28 10.54
C VAL A 53 -19.46 -13.54 10.06
N VAL A 54 -18.70 -14.09 9.11
CA VAL A 54 -17.43 -13.51 8.68
C VAL A 54 -17.67 -12.23 7.87
N GLU A 55 -17.17 -11.11 8.41
CA GLU A 55 -17.18 -9.79 7.78
C GLU A 55 -15.79 -9.46 7.20
N HIS A 56 -14.71 -9.94 7.84
CA HIS A 56 -13.33 -9.73 7.41
C HIS A 56 -12.60 -11.06 7.24
N LEU A 57 -12.13 -11.32 6.01
CA LEU A 57 -11.40 -12.53 5.68
C LEU A 57 -10.01 -12.21 5.15
N ASN A 58 -8.98 -12.70 5.83
CA ASN A 58 -7.59 -12.61 5.40
C ASN A 58 -7.03 -14.01 5.14
N ILE A 59 -6.72 -14.31 3.89
CA ILE A 59 -6.07 -15.55 3.48
C ILE A 59 -4.69 -15.22 2.92
N SER A 60 -3.65 -15.66 3.63
CA SER A 60 -2.26 -15.49 3.23
C SER A 60 -1.55 -16.84 3.23
N LEU A 61 -1.38 -17.44 2.05
CA LEU A 61 -0.74 -18.75 1.91
C LEU A 61 0.72 -18.60 1.45
N PRO A 62 1.65 -19.46 1.92
CA PRO A 62 3.07 -19.35 1.60
C PRO A 62 3.37 -19.72 0.14
N ASP A 63 4.19 -18.91 -0.54
CA ASP A 63 4.57 -19.11 -1.96
C ASP A 63 5.24 -20.46 -2.26
N SER A 64 5.85 -21.09 -1.25
CA SER A 64 6.59 -22.36 -1.40
C SER A 64 5.71 -23.59 -1.41
N GLN A 65 4.41 -23.47 -1.12
CA GLN A 65 3.49 -24.59 -1.01
C GLN A 65 2.33 -24.40 -1.99
N GLY A 66 2.12 -25.36 -2.88
CA GLY A 66 0.88 -25.43 -3.64
C GLY A 66 -0.32 -25.53 -2.68
N TYR A 67 -1.48 -25.06 -3.11
CA TYR A 67 -2.69 -25.06 -2.29
C TYR A 67 -3.90 -25.64 -3.05
N PRO A 68 -4.85 -26.27 -2.35
CA PRO A 68 -6.06 -26.79 -2.96
C PRO A 68 -7.00 -25.63 -3.34
N ALA A 69 -6.92 -25.16 -4.59
CA ALA A 69 -7.74 -24.05 -5.09
C ALA A 69 -9.26 -24.27 -4.90
N GLN A 70 -9.71 -25.53 -4.93
CA GLN A 70 -11.10 -25.88 -4.66
C GLN A 70 -11.51 -25.56 -3.21
N ALA A 71 -10.68 -25.87 -2.23
CA ALA A 71 -10.95 -25.54 -0.83
C ALA A 71 -11.02 -24.01 -0.64
N LEU A 72 -10.16 -23.25 -1.34
CA LEU A 72 -10.22 -21.80 -1.31
C LEU A 72 -11.53 -21.25 -1.89
N ARG A 73 -12.00 -21.80 -3.03
CA ARG A 73 -13.31 -21.43 -3.59
C ARG A 73 -14.46 -21.78 -2.65
N GLU A 74 -14.40 -22.91 -1.98
CA GLU A 74 -15.41 -23.31 -0.99
C GLU A 74 -15.41 -22.37 0.21
N ALA A 75 -14.24 -22.04 0.75
CA ALA A 75 -14.11 -21.07 1.83
C ALA A 75 -14.73 -19.72 1.45
N LEU A 76 -14.46 -19.22 0.23
CA LEU A 76 -15.02 -17.98 -0.29
C LEU A 76 -16.54 -18.03 -0.49
N ARG A 77 -17.14 -19.20 -0.76
CA ARG A 77 -18.60 -19.33 -0.89
C ARG A 77 -19.31 -19.36 0.46
N MET A 78 -18.63 -19.80 1.51
CA MET A 78 -19.21 -19.90 2.87
C MET A 78 -19.40 -18.54 3.55
N VAL A 79 -18.82 -17.48 3.00
CA VAL A 79 -18.65 -16.16 3.63
C VAL A 79 -19.36 -15.05 2.83
N PRO A 80 -20.70 -15.12 2.67
CA PRO A 80 -21.43 -14.21 1.78
C PRO A 80 -21.44 -12.74 2.25
N ASN A 81 -21.18 -12.49 3.54
CA ASN A 81 -21.31 -11.19 4.19
C ASN A 81 -19.98 -10.41 4.28
N ILE A 82 -18.95 -10.80 3.53
CA ILE A 82 -17.65 -10.14 3.57
C ILE A 82 -17.75 -8.67 3.17
N GLU A 83 -17.13 -7.83 4.00
CA GLU A 83 -16.85 -6.41 3.75
C GLU A 83 -15.38 -6.15 3.38
N CYS A 84 -14.46 -6.93 3.96
CA CYS A 84 -13.02 -6.83 3.70
C CYS A 84 -12.41 -8.18 3.32
N LEU A 85 -11.83 -8.23 2.13
CA LEU A 85 -11.17 -9.42 1.59
C LEU A 85 -9.68 -9.15 1.34
N VAL A 86 -8.82 -9.92 2.00
CA VAL A 86 -7.37 -9.91 1.77
C VAL A 86 -6.96 -11.29 1.26
N LEU A 87 -6.40 -11.34 0.04
CA LEU A 87 -5.93 -12.55 -0.63
C LEU A 87 -4.46 -12.38 -1.04
N ASN A 88 -3.56 -12.95 -0.25
CA ASN A 88 -2.14 -13.07 -0.59
C ASN A 88 -1.82 -14.52 -0.87
N LEU A 89 -1.81 -14.90 -2.15
CA LEU A 89 -1.75 -16.29 -2.58
C LEU A 89 -0.49 -16.55 -3.42
N PRO A 90 -0.02 -17.79 -3.49
CA PRO A 90 1.08 -18.17 -4.37
C PRO A 90 0.90 -17.70 -5.81
N SER A 91 2.01 -17.33 -6.47
CA SER A 91 2.00 -16.73 -7.82
C SER A 91 1.40 -17.61 -8.93
N ASP A 92 1.29 -18.92 -8.69
CA ASP A 92 0.67 -19.94 -9.54
C ASP A 92 -0.85 -20.08 -9.33
N SER A 93 -1.46 -19.15 -8.59
CA SER A 93 -2.91 -19.12 -8.36
C SER A 93 -3.73 -19.14 -9.66
N PRO A 94 -4.74 -20.03 -9.78
CA PRO A 94 -5.58 -20.08 -10.97
C PRO A 94 -6.31 -18.76 -11.22
N ILE A 95 -6.28 -18.27 -12.47
CA ILE A 95 -6.98 -17.03 -12.87
C ILE A 95 -8.51 -17.10 -12.67
N THR A 96 -9.06 -18.31 -12.56
CA THR A 96 -10.49 -18.58 -12.36
C THR A 96 -10.86 -18.73 -10.89
N LEU A 97 -9.98 -18.36 -9.96
CA LEU A 97 -10.22 -18.54 -8.53
C LEU A 97 -11.48 -17.79 -8.06
N LEU A 98 -11.66 -16.54 -8.51
CA LEU A 98 -12.78 -15.68 -8.11
C LEU A 98 -13.99 -15.76 -9.05
N ASN A 99 -13.99 -16.68 -10.04
CA ASN A 99 -15.10 -16.79 -10.97
C ASN A 99 -16.39 -17.19 -10.24
N GLY A 100 -17.42 -16.35 -10.38
CA GLY A 100 -18.72 -16.54 -9.75
C GLY A 100 -18.78 -16.21 -8.26
N ALA A 101 -17.68 -15.75 -7.65
CA ALA A 101 -17.73 -15.21 -6.30
C ALA A 101 -18.41 -13.84 -6.33
N THR A 102 -19.42 -13.67 -5.47
CA THR A 102 -20.17 -12.41 -5.31
C THR A 102 -20.33 -12.10 -3.84
N PHE A 103 -20.01 -10.88 -3.46
CA PHE A 103 -20.01 -10.39 -2.10
C PHE A 103 -20.73 -9.05 -2.07
N LEU A 104 -22.00 -9.06 -1.65
CA LEU A 104 -22.88 -7.89 -1.77
C LEU A 104 -22.38 -6.68 -0.95
N ASN A 105 -21.59 -6.93 0.09
CA ASN A 105 -21.10 -5.89 1.00
C ASN A 105 -19.62 -5.59 0.85
N LEU A 106 -18.93 -6.12 -0.17
CA LEU A 106 -17.48 -5.96 -0.30
C LEU A 106 -17.10 -4.50 -0.56
N ARG A 107 -16.34 -3.92 0.38
CA ARG A 107 -15.84 -2.54 0.35
C ARG A 107 -14.34 -2.48 0.14
N THR A 108 -13.61 -3.44 0.70
CA THR A 108 -12.15 -3.47 0.66
C THR A 108 -11.66 -4.76 0.03
N LEU A 109 -10.84 -4.64 -1.00
CA LEU A 109 -10.12 -5.76 -1.61
C LEU A 109 -8.61 -5.50 -1.59
N SER A 110 -7.85 -6.42 -1.01
CA SER A 110 -6.40 -6.48 -1.16
C SER A 110 -5.99 -7.80 -1.78
N THR A 111 -5.32 -7.79 -2.92
CA THR A 111 -4.92 -9.05 -3.56
C THR A 111 -3.64 -8.98 -4.39
N ASN A 112 -2.89 -10.08 -4.44
CA ASN A 112 -1.76 -10.28 -5.35
C ASN A 112 -2.10 -11.16 -6.57
N LEU A 113 -3.38 -11.49 -6.77
CA LEU A 113 -3.84 -12.32 -7.88
C LEU A 113 -3.56 -11.67 -9.24
N PRO A 114 -3.37 -12.47 -10.31
CA PRO A 114 -3.24 -11.95 -11.65
C PRO A 114 -4.45 -11.11 -12.06
N HIS A 115 -4.22 -9.87 -12.46
CA HIS A 115 -5.28 -8.90 -12.76
C HIS A 115 -6.27 -9.37 -13.84
N ARG A 116 -5.84 -10.24 -14.76
CA ARG A 116 -6.73 -10.83 -15.78
C ARG A 116 -7.89 -11.61 -15.14
N GLY A 117 -7.65 -12.29 -14.02
CA GLY A 117 -8.68 -13.01 -13.27
C GLY A 117 -9.55 -12.11 -12.40
N LEU A 118 -9.21 -10.82 -12.27
CA LEU A 118 -9.94 -9.87 -11.43
C LEU A 118 -11.00 -9.08 -12.19
N VAL A 119 -10.97 -9.04 -13.52
CA VAL A 119 -11.84 -8.16 -14.32
C VAL A 119 -13.33 -8.38 -14.04
N SER A 120 -13.81 -9.62 -14.19
CA SER A 120 -15.22 -9.97 -13.95
C SER A 120 -15.62 -9.78 -12.50
N PHE A 121 -14.72 -10.14 -11.57
CA PHE A 121 -14.93 -9.95 -10.14
C PHE A 121 -15.11 -8.47 -9.81
N LEU A 122 -14.18 -7.61 -10.23
CA LEU A 122 -14.23 -6.17 -9.93
C LEU A 122 -15.44 -5.47 -10.56
N LEU A 123 -15.85 -5.88 -11.78
CA LEU A 123 -17.08 -5.38 -12.41
C LEU A 123 -18.34 -5.71 -11.60
N ALA A 124 -18.37 -6.84 -10.90
CA ALA A 124 -19.50 -7.24 -10.07
C ALA A 124 -19.55 -6.50 -8.71
N HIS A 125 -18.47 -5.84 -8.29
CA HIS A 125 -18.35 -5.22 -6.97
C HIS A 125 -18.18 -3.69 -7.07
N THR A 126 -19.25 -3.01 -7.47
CA THR A 126 -19.27 -1.54 -7.67
C THR A 126 -19.23 -0.73 -6.38
N LEU A 127 -19.37 -1.38 -5.22
CA LEU A 127 -19.35 -0.76 -3.89
C LEU A 127 -17.95 -0.64 -3.28
N LEU A 128 -16.91 -1.10 -3.99
CA LEU A 128 -15.53 -1.00 -3.54
C LEU A 128 -15.12 0.45 -3.27
N THR A 129 -14.66 0.71 -2.05
CA THR A 129 -14.10 1.99 -1.61
C THR A 129 -12.58 1.93 -1.49
N ALA A 130 -12.01 0.75 -1.26
CA ALA A 130 -10.57 0.54 -1.16
C ALA A 130 -10.10 -0.66 -2.00
N LEU A 131 -9.06 -0.43 -2.81
CA LEU A 131 -8.47 -1.44 -3.67
C LEU A 131 -6.94 -1.44 -3.55
N ILE A 132 -6.38 -2.57 -3.11
CA ILE A 132 -4.93 -2.80 -3.00
C ILE A 132 -4.56 -3.93 -3.96
N LEU A 133 -3.77 -3.60 -4.97
CA LEU A 133 -3.34 -4.51 -6.00
C LEU A 133 -1.85 -4.81 -5.89
N GLY A 134 -1.52 -6.09 -5.97
CA GLY A 134 -0.17 -6.58 -6.19
C GLY A 134 0.29 -6.37 -7.65
N PRO A 135 1.40 -7.00 -8.04
CA PRO A 135 1.93 -6.90 -9.39
C PRO A 135 0.97 -7.53 -10.43
N CYS A 136 0.70 -6.82 -11.53
CA CYS A 136 -0.12 -7.32 -12.66
C CYS A 136 0.53 -8.48 -13.46
N GLY A 137 1.76 -8.88 -13.13
CA GLY A 137 2.53 -9.86 -13.89
C GLY A 137 3.18 -9.26 -15.14
N ARG A 138 3.27 -10.04 -16.22
CA ARG A 138 4.06 -9.72 -17.43
C ARG A 138 3.27 -9.08 -18.57
N SER A 139 2.04 -8.64 -18.34
CA SER A 139 1.23 -8.00 -19.39
C SER A 139 1.78 -6.61 -19.75
N ALA A 140 1.87 -6.30 -21.04
CA ALA A 140 2.24 -4.97 -21.51
C ALA A 140 1.19 -3.92 -21.13
N THR A 141 -0.09 -4.32 -21.08
CA THR A 141 -1.23 -3.50 -20.70
C THR A 141 -1.95 -4.14 -19.52
N CYS A 142 -2.29 -3.34 -18.51
CA CYS A 142 -3.08 -3.82 -17.39
C CYS A 142 -4.50 -4.18 -17.88
N PRO A 143 -5.04 -5.39 -17.60
CA PRO A 143 -6.40 -5.75 -18.01
C PRO A 143 -7.48 -5.03 -17.19
N LEU A 144 -7.10 -4.34 -16.11
CA LEU A 144 -7.99 -3.46 -15.35
C LEU A 144 -8.07 -2.05 -15.94
N ARG A 145 -7.41 -1.82 -17.08
CA ARG A 145 -7.55 -0.58 -17.82
C ARG A 145 -9.02 -0.41 -18.21
N GLU A 146 -9.53 0.80 -18.09
CA GLU A 146 -10.91 1.19 -18.45
C GLU A 146 -12.00 0.69 -17.49
N LEU A 147 -11.62 -0.01 -16.41
CA LEU A 147 -12.56 -0.26 -15.33
C LEU A 147 -12.89 1.04 -14.60
N HIS A 148 -14.18 1.22 -14.32
CA HIS A 148 -14.72 2.39 -13.62
C HIS A 148 -15.15 2.02 -12.22
N PHE A 149 -14.62 2.74 -11.23
CA PHE A 149 -14.95 2.53 -9.82
C PHE A 149 -15.51 3.83 -9.21
N PRO A 150 -16.83 4.05 -9.27
CA PRO A 150 -17.43 5.34 -8.91
C PRO A 150 -17.29 5.70 -7.43
N ARG A 151 -17.04 4.70 -6.57
CA ARG A 151 -16.91 4.87 -5.11
C ARG A 151 -15.51 4.66 -4.58
N LEU A 152 -14.52 4.47 -5.47
CA LEU A 152 -13.16 4.19 -5.04
C LEU A 152 -12.51 5.46 -4.46
N GLU A 153 -12.23 5.39 -3.17
CA GLU A 153 -11.62 6.47 -2.39
C GLU A 153 -10.12 6.20 -2.15
N SER A 154 -9.74 4.92 -2.04
CA SER A 154 -8.36 4.50 -1.76
C SER A 154 -7.85 3.50 -2.80
N LEU A 155 -6.77 3.85 -3.49
CA LEU A 155 -6.14 2.96 -4.49
C LEU A 155 -4.64 2.78 -4.23
N GLN A 156 -4.23 1.54 -4.01
CA GLN A 156 -2.82 1.14 -4.03
C GLN A 156 -2.57 0.18 -5.18
N SER A 157 -1.64 0.50 -6.08
CA SER A 157 -1.34 -0.38 -7.20
C SER A 157 0.05 -0.11 -7.80
N PRO A 158 0.59 -1.04 -8.61
CA PRO A 158 1.73 -0.75 -9.45
C PRO A 158 1.45 0.41 -10.41
N ALA A 159 2.46 1.25 -10.67
CA ALA A 159 2.33 2.41 -11.58
C ALA A 159 1.75 2.06 -12.96
N SER A 160 2.10 0.90 -13.53
CA SER A 160 1.57 0.42 -14.81
C SER A 160 0.07 0.09 -14.79
N CYS A 161 -0.48 -0.18 -13.61
CA CYS A 161 -1.89 -0.52 -13.41
C CYS A 161 -2.69 0.75 -13.12
N PHE A 162 -2.09 1.66 -12.35
CA PHE A 162 -2.71 2.89 -11.90
C PHE A 162 -3.26 3.71 -13.08
N ALA A 163 -2.45 3.89 -14.14
CA ALA A 163 -2.82 4.71 -15.30
C ALA A 163 -4.07 4.23 -16.07
N GLY A 164 -4.45 2.97 -15.89
CA GLY A 164 -5.60 2.37 -16.57
C GLY A 164 -6.90 2.43 -15.77
N ILE A 165 -6.83 2.58 -14.46
CA ILE A 165 -8.01 2.49 -13.60
C ILE A 165 -8.68 3.87 -13.58
N THR A 166 -9.87 3.97 -14.17
CA THR A 166 -10.67 5.20 -14.06
C THR A 166 -11.30 5.24 -12.68
N ALA A 167 -10.61 5.93 -11.77
CA ALA A 167 -10.98 5.94 -10.37
C ALA A 167 -12.02 7.04 -10.09
N GLY A 168 -12.88 6.78 -9.10
CA GLY A 168 -13.88 7.72 -8.59
C GLY A 168 -13.26 8.84 -7.75
N PRO A 169 -13.89 9.25 -6.64
CA PRO A 169 -13.42 10.35 -5.79
C PRO A 169 -12.19 9.94 -4.96
N LEU A 170 -11.06 9.64 -5.61
CA LEU A 170 -9.85 9.22 -4.91
C LEU A 170 -9.41 10.28 -3.90
N VAL A 171 -9.37 9.87 -2.64
CA VAL A 171 -8.88 10.62 -1.49
C VAL A 171 -7.44 10.22 -1.18
N THR A 172 -7.12 8.93 -1.31
CA THR A 172 -5.78 8.39 -1.06
C THR A 172 -5.29 7.55 -2.25
N ALA A 173 -4.01 7.70 -2.57
CA ALA A 173 -3.38 6.93 -3.64
C ALA A 173 -1.97 6.49 -3.23
N THR A 174 -1.62 5.24 -3.54
CA THR A 174 -0.28 4.68 -3.38
C THR A 174 0.19 4.10 -4.71
N VAL A 175 1.22 4.71 -5.28
CA VAL A 175 1.81 4.34 -6.56
C VAL A 175 3.10 3.57 -6.32
N ASN A 176 3.06 2.25 -6.54
CA ASN A 176 4.20 1.38 -6.35
C ASN A 176 5.00 1.26 -7.66
N LEU A 177 6.28 1.63 -7.67
CA LEU A 177 7.13 1.40 -8.85
C LEU A 177 7.71 0.00 -8.87
N THR A 178 7.56 -0.71 -9.97
CA THR A 178 8.09 -2.07 -10.09
C THR A 178 9.48 -2.09 -10.72
N ARG A 179 9.69 -1.42 -11.87
CA ARG A 179 10.96 -1.53 -12.63
C ARG A 179 11.38 -0.33 -13.49
N LEU A 180 10.48 0.59 -13.85
CA LEU A 180 10.78 1.64 -14.84
C LEU A 180 10.36 3.03 -14.34
N THR A 181 11.31 3.97 -14.35
CA THR A 181 11.12 5.39 -14.00
C THR A 181 10.12 6.10 -14.92
N SER A 182 10.04 5.72 -16.19
CA SER A 182 9.10 6.34 -17.15
C SER A 182 7.63 6.10 -16.81
N MET A 183 7.31 5.05 -16.05
CA MET A 183 5.93 4.71 -15.70
C MET A 183 5.39 5.48 -14.49
N SER A 184 6.26 5.99 -13.59
CA SER A 184 5.78 6.88 -12.51
C SER A 184 5.20 8.16 -13.09
N ALA A 185 5.81 8.73 -14.14
CA ALA A 185 5.32 9.95 -14.78
C ALA A 185 3.90 9.78 -15.30
N LEU A 186 3.65 8.73 -16.07
CA LEU A 186 2.33 8.44 -16.64
C LEU A 186 1.31 8.13 -15.56
N ALA A 187 1.67 7.36 -14.54
CA ALA A 187 0.79 7.07 -13.42
C ALA A 187 0.37 8.35 -12.69
N ILE A 188 1.35 9.19 -12.33
CA ILE A 188 1.12 10.45 -11.62
C ILE A 188 0.26 11.40 -12.46
N GLN A 189 0.54 11.54 -13.76
CA GLN A 189 -0.27 12.39 -14.66
C GLN A 189 -1.72 11.92 -14.78
N LYS A 190 -2.00 10.64 -14.58
CA LYS A 190 -3.37 10.09 -14.58
C LYS A 190 -4.08 10.24 -13.25
N ILE A 191 -3.36 10.57 -12.17
CA ILE A 191 -3.96 10.95 -10.90
C ILE A 191 -4.46 12.39 -11.03
N SER A 192 -5.67 12.55 -11.56
CA SER A 192 -6.33 13.86 -11.68
C SER A 192 -7.60 13.91 -10.83
N SER A 193 -7.51 13.45 -9.57
CA SER A 193 -8.61 13.62 -8.62
C SER A 193 -8.45 14.96 -7.89
N PRO A 194 -9.44 15.88 -7.97
CA PRO A 194 -9.40 17.12 -7.20
C PRO A 194 -9.60 16.89 -5.69
N LEU A 195 -10.08 15.69 -5.31
CA LEU A 195 -10.30 15.28 -3.92
C LEU A 195 -9.08 14.58 -3.31
N LEU A 196 -8.01 14.37 -4.09
CA LEU A 196 -6.84 13.66 -3.61
C LEU A 196 -6.17 14.43 -2.47
N TYR A 197 -6.23 13.84 -1.30
CA TYR A 197 -5.72 14.39 -0.06
C TYR A 197 -4.30 13.88 0.24
N SER A 198 -4.07 12.58 0.03
CA SER A 198 -2.81 11.91 0.36
C SER A 198 -2.28 11.08 -0.80
N LEU A 199 -0.99 11.23 -1.11
CA LEU A 199 -0.31 10.49 -2.16
C LEU A 199 0.99 9.90 -1.62
N THR A 200 1.13 8.58 -1.78
CA THR A 200 2.39 7.86 -1.57
C THR A 200 2.96 7.46 -2.93
N VAL A 201 4.22 7.80 -3.20
CA VAL A 201 4.90 7.44 -4.45
C VAL A 201 6.23 6.79 -4.14
N ASP A 202 6.40 5.57 -4.63
CA ASP A 202 7.72 4.97 -4.72
C ASP A 202 8.49 5.61 -5.88
N HIS A 203 9.78 5.89 -5.70
CA HIS A 203 10.64 6.46 -6.74
C HIS A 203 12.02 5.80 -6.70
N PHE A 204 12.79 5.89 -7.80
CA PHE A 204 14.19 5.46 -7.80
C PHE A 204 15.11 6.63 -7.49
N SER A 205 16.32 6.32 -7.03
CA SER A 205 17.36 7.31 -6.72
C SER A 205 17.70 8.30 -7.85
N ASN A 206 17.51 7.87 -9.10
CA ASN A 206 17.75 8.66 -10.32
C ASN A 206 16.51 9.41 -10.82
N ASP A 207 15.39 9.37 -10.10
CA ASP A 207 14.16 10.07 -10.43
C ASP A 207 14.20 11.52 -9.89
N TYR A 208 14.98 12.38 -10.56
CA TYR A 208 15.28 13.75 -10.12
C TYR A 208 14.09 14.71 -10.14
N ASP A 209 13.11 14.45 -11.00
CA ASP A 209 11.98 15.32 -11.27
C ASP A 209 10.67 14.83 -10.62
N ILE A 210 10.74 13.78 -9.78
CA ILE A 210 9.56 13.19 -9.12
C ILE A 210 8.66 14.23 -8.45
N LEU A 211 9.24 15.15 -7.67
CA LEU A 211 8.49 16.17 -6.96
C LEU A 211 7.84 17.15 -7.93
N SER A 212 8.53 17.52 -9.01
CA SER A 212 7.97 18.40 -10.05
C SER A 212 6.81 17.75 -10.79
N ARG A 213 6.90 16.43 -11.05
CA ARG A 213 5.81 15.66 -11.66
C ARG A 213 4.60 15.56 -10.74
N VAL A 214 4.81 15.31 -9.45
CA VAL A 214 3.73 15.31 -8.45
C VAL A 214 3.07 16.70 -8.37
N ALA A 215 3.87 17.76 -8.24
CA ALA A 215 3.35 19.12 -8.16
C ALA A 215 2.53 19.52 -9.40
N ALA A 216 2.94 19.07 -10.59
CA ALA A 216 2.21 19.33 -11.83
C ALA A 216 0.87 18.56 -11.90
N ALA A 217 0.81 17.33 -11.40
CA ALA A 217 -0.38 16.51 -11.48
C ALA A 217 -1.41 16.79 -10.36
N VAL A 218 -0.94 16.99 -9.13
CA VAL A 218 -1.78 17.12 -7.93
C VAL A 218 -1.36 18.33 -7.09
N PRO A 219 -1.45 19.57 -7.60
CA PRO A 219 -0.98 20.77 -6.91
C PRO A 219 -1.73 21.08 -5.60
N LYS A 220 -2.92 20.51 -5.40
CA LYS A 220 -3.76 20.71 -4.20
C LYS A 220 -3.56 19.63 -3.12
N LEU A 221 -2.55 18.77 -3.29
CA LEU A 221 -2.27 17.68 -2.36
C LEU A 221 -1.88 18.22 -0.98
N ARG A 222 -2.42 17.63 0.09
CA ARG A 222 -2.13 18.03 1.48
C ARG A 222 -1.07 17.15 2.14
N LYS A 223 -1.02 15.85 1.80
CA LYS A 223 0.00 14.90 2.33
C LYS A 223 0.75 14.21 1.20
N LEU A 224 2.07 14.31 1.19
CA LEU A 224 2.93 13.65 0.22
C LEU A 224 3.94 12.74 0.92
N LYS A 225 4.01 11.47 0.52
CA LYS A 225 5.02 10.51 0.95
C LYS A 225 5.82 10.01 -0.26
N LEU A 226 7.14 10.25 -0.24
CA LEU A 226 8.07 9.78 -1.26
C LEU A 226 8.93 8.66 -0.68
N ASN A 227 8.84 7.45 -1.23
CA ASN A 227 9.67 6.32 -0.81
C ASN A 227 10.71 6.00 -1.88
N GLU A 228 11.98 6.21 -1.58
CA GLU A 228 13.08 5.80 -2.44
C GLU A 228 13.22 4.26 -2.41
N LYS A 229 13.29 3.65 -3.59
CA LYS A 229 13.66 2.24 -3.77
C LYS A 229 15.17 2.13 -3.92
N ALA A 230 15.76 1.23 -3.15
CA ALA A 230 17.16 0.86 -3.32
C ALA A 230 17.36 0.30 -4.73
N THR A 231 18.24 0.93 -5.51
CA THR A 231 18.65 0.41 -6.81
C THR A 231 19.68 -0.70 -6.56
N SER A 232 19.47 -1.89 -7.13
CA SER A 232 20.44 -3.01 -7.07
C SER A 232 21.66 -2.80 -7.96
N GLU A 233 21.79 -1.65 -8.62
CA GLU A 233 22.88 -1.35 -9.53
C GLU A 233 24.18 -1.21 -8.75
N ARG A 234 25.12 -2.11 -9.04
CA ARG A 234 26.40 -2.29 -8.34
C ARG A 234 27.39 -1.12 -8.52
N GLY A 235 26.94 0.01 -9.06
CA GLY A 235 27.75 1.22 -9.21
C GLY A 235 27.48 2.19 -8.07
N HIS A 236 28.35 2.22 -7.06
CA HIS A 236 28.32 3.19 -5.95
C HIS A 236 28.73 4.61 -6.40
N GLY A 237 28.33 5.02 -7.59
CA GLY A 237 28.48 6.40 -8.03
C GLY A 237 27.77 7.32 -7.03
N ARG A 238 28.33 8.51 -6.80
CA ARG A 238 27.64 9.61 -6.10
C ARG A 238 26.44 10.03 -6.94
N VAL A 239 25.37 9.25 -6.90
CA VAL A 239 24.12 9.57 -7.59
C VAL A 239 23.54 10.76 -6.88
N ARG A 240 23.52 11.90 -7.58
CA ARG A 240 22.85 13.13 -7.14
C ARG A 240 21.44 12.73 -6.68
N ARG A 241 20.92 13.33 -5.61
CA ARG A 241 19.54 13.08 -5.18
C ARG A 241 18.64 14.25 -5.55
N PRO A 242 17.33 14.01 -5.76
CA PRO A 242 16.38 15.06 -6.12
C PRO A 242 16.43 16.24 -5.13
N TRP A 243 16.57 15.92 -3.85
CA TRP A 243 16.53 16.90 -2.76
C TRP A 243 17.83 17.65 -2.49
N ASN A 244 18.92 17.31 -3.19
CA ASN A 244 20.18 18.06 -3.10
C ASN A 244 20.07 19.43 -3.81
N ASP A 245 19.13 19.59 -4.74
CA ASP A 245 18.80 20.89 -5.32
C ASP A 245 17.76 21.60 -4.45
N VAL A 246 18.23 22.17 -3.33
CA VAL A 246 17.38 22.86 -2.35
C VAL A 246 16.53 23.95 -2.99
N ARG A 247 17.07 24.70 -3.96
CA ARG A 247 16.35 25.78 -4.66
C ARG A 247 15.24 25.23 -5.55
N GLY A 248 15.54 24.20 -6.34
CA GLY A 248 14.57 23.55 -7.22
C GLY A 248 13.44 22.87 -6.42
N TRP A 249 13.80 22.21 -5.31
CA TRP A 249 12.86 21.61 -4.38
C TRP A 249 11.94 22.66 -3.75
N HIS A 250 12.51 23.72 -3.20
CA HIS A 250 11.74 24.82 -2.61
C HIS A 250 10.74 25.44 -3.60
N SER A 251 11.21 25.81 -4.79
CA SER A 251 10.36 26.34 -5.87
C SER A 251 9.24 25.38 -6.24
N THR A 252 9.51 24.08 -6.24
CA THR A 252 8.49 23.07 -6.53
C THR A 252 7.47 22.92 -5.41
N LEU A 253 7.91 22.90 -4.15
CA LEU A 253 7.01 22.86 -3.00
C LEU A 253 6.07 24.06 -2.98
N LEU A 254 6.55 25.27 -3.30
CA LEU A 254 5.70 26.46 -3.41
C LEU A 254 4.56 26.33 -4.44
N ARG A 255 4.72 25.49 -5.48
CA ARG A 255 3.63 25.18 -6.43
C ARG A 255 2.54 24.29 -5.82
N MET A 256 2.83 23.63 -4.71
CA MET A 256 1.91 22.81 -3.94
C MET A 256 1.45 23.56 -2.69
N ALA A 257 0.85 24.73 -2.86
CA ALA A 257 0.53 25.65 -1.75
C ALA A 257 -0.36 25.04 -0.64
N GLU A 258 -1.08 23.96 -0.95
CA GLU A 258 -1.92 23.22 -0.01
C GLU A 258 -1.18 22.12 0.76
N LEU A 259 0.09 21.86 0.44
CA LEU A 259 0.88 20.82 1.09
C LEU A 259 1.12 21.16 2.57
N GLU A 260 0.73 20.24 3.44
CA GLU A 260 0.80 20.33 4.89
C GLU A 260 1.89 19.41 5.46
N GLU A 261 2.00 18.20 4.89
CA GLU A 261 2.90 17.14 5.36
C GLU A 261 3.74 16.57 4.20
N LEU A 262 5.06 16.54 4.39
CA LEU A 262 6.01 15.94 3.46
C LEU A 262 6.81 14.84 4.15
N HIS A 263 6.64 13.61 3.72
CA HIS A 263 7.33 12.44 4.24
C HIS A 263 8.30 11.89 3.20
N ILE A 264 9.56 11.67 3.58
CA ILE A 264 10.60 11.20 2.67
C ILE A 264 11.29 10.00 3.29
N ARG A 265 11.23 8.87 2.61
CA ARG A 265 12.05 7.70 2.94
C ARG A 265 13.17 7.59 1.91
N THR A 266 14.40 7.59 2.39
CA THR A 266 15.62 7.58 1.58
C THR A 266 16.61 6.52 2.08
N SER A 267 17.38 5.97 1.15
CA SER A 267 18.47 5.02 1.37
C SER A 267 19.78 5.68 1.78
N ILE A 268 19.83 7.01 1.82
CA ILE A 268 21.00 7.78 2.24
C ILE A 268 20.60 8.93 3.16
N SER A 269 21.58 9.44 3.92
CA SER A 269 21.46 10.67 4.69
C SER A 269 21.02 11.85 3.80
N VAL A 270 20.02 12.60 4.26
CA VAL A 270 19.62 13.88 3.66
C VAL A 270 20.64 14.98 3.96
N ALA A 271 21.29 14.91 5.12
CA ALA A 271 22.41 15.79 5.44
C ALA A 271 23.59 15.48 4.50
N ILE A 272 24.10 16.51 3.84
CA ILE A 272 25.32 16.48 3.03
C ILE A 272 26.50 16.92 3.90
N PRO A 273 27.76 16.58 3.56
CA PRO A 273 28.92 16.93 4.40
C PRO A 273 29.04 18.40 4.78
N THR A 274 28.46 19.30 3.98
CA THR A 274 28.52 20.74 4.14
C THR A 274 27.26 21.35 4.79
N ALA A 275 26.20 20.58 5.04
CA ALA A 275 24.93 21.11 5.55
C ALA A 275 24.25 20.12 6.50
N LYS A 276 23.79 20.63 7.64
CA LYS A 276 23.02 19.82 8.60
C LYS A 276 21.63 19.55 8.04
N GLU A 277 20.98 18.52 8.56
CA GLU A 277 19.59 18.21 8.19
C GLU A 277 18.65 19.41 8.38
N LEU A 278 18.82 20.18 9.46
CA LEU A 278 18.06 21.41 9.69
C LEU A 278 18.23 22.44 8.55
N ASP A 279 19.45 22.62 8.02
CA ASP A 279 19.72 23.58 6.95
C ASP A 279 18.99 23.15 5.66
N VAL A 280 18.93 21.84 5.41
CA VAL A 280 18.22 21.28 4.26
C VAL A 280 16.70 21.44 4.42
N ILE A 281 16.16 21.10 5.59
CA ILE A 281 14.73 21.24 5.92
C ILE A 281 14.28 22.71 5.80
N THR A 282 15.03 23.62 6.42
CA THR A 282 14.73 25.06 6.36
C THR A 282 14.87 25.58 4.93
N GLY A 283 15.88 25.13 4.18
CA GLY A 283 16.03 25.47 2.78
C GLY A 283 14.87 25.01 1.90
N TRP A 284 14.32 23.82 2.11
CA TRP A 284 13.15 23.35 1.37
C TRP A 284 11.90 24.15 1.71
N ALA A 285 11.66 24.41 3.00
CA ALA A 285 10.43 25.05 3.45
C ALA A 285 10.44 26.58 3.28
N ASN A 286 11.59 27.22 3.45
CA ASN A 286 11.71 28.68 3.50
C ASN A 286 12.53 29.27 2.34
N GLY A 287 13.18 28.43 1.52
CA GLY A 287 14.11 28.87 0.49
C GLY A 287 15.49 29.22 1.04
N VAL A 288 16.39 29.63 0.15
CA VAL A 288 17.76 30.02 0.47
C VAL A 288 18.13 31.35 -0.19
N GLY A 289 18.84 32.22 0.54
CA GLY A 289 19.27 33.54 0.07
C GLY A 289 18.14 34.56 -0.02
N ASP A 290 18.30 35.55 -0.91
CA ASP A 290 17.43 36.74 -0.99
C ASP A 290 15.99 36.46 -1.44
N ARG A 291 15.69 35.24 -1.88
CA ARG A 291 14.35 34.81 -2.34
C ARG A 291 13.70 33.84 -1.35
N ALA A 292 14.04 33.96 -0.07
CA ALA A 292 13.43 33.14 0.98
C ALA A 292 11.96 33.53 1.14
N VAL A 293 11.06 32.63 0.76
CA VAL A 293 9.62 32.76 0.96
C VAL A 293 9.15 31.52 1.71
N ALA A 294 8.57 31.69 2.89
CA ALA A 294 8.06 30.55 3.65
C ALA A 294 6.91 29.86 2.87
N HIS A 295 6.94 28.53 2.84
CA HIS A 295 5.85 27.74 2.30
C HIS A 295 4.56 28.04 3.10
N PRO A 296 3.40 28.27 2.46
CA PRO A 296 2.22 28.77 3.14
C PRO A 296 1.64 27.81 4.20
N LYS A 297 1.53 26.51 3.90
CA LYS A 297 0.85 25.52 4.77
C LYS A 297 1.71 24.39 5.35
N LEU A 298 2.82 24.05 4.70
CA LEU A 298 3.76 23.01 5.16
C LEU A 298 4.20 23.26 6.61
N TYR A 299 3.79 22.37 7.51
CA TYR A 299 4.09 22.44 8.94
C TYR A 299 4.81 21.21 9.48
N HIS A 300 4.82 20.09 8.74
CA HIS A 300 5.44 18.85 9.18
C HIS A 300 6.24 18.20 8.06
N ILE A 301 7.49 17.86 8.37
CA ILE A 301 8.37 17.07 7.51
C ILE A 301 8.87 15.86 8.31
N ALA A 302 8.72 14.66 7.76
CA ALA A 302 9.24 13.44 8.35
C ALA A 302 10.25 12.78 7.41
N ILE A 303 11.38 12.32 7.94
CA ILE A 303 12.43 11.68 7.14
C ILE A 303 12.77 10.33 7.77
N ILE A 304 12.68 9.25 6.97
CA ILE A 304 13.31 7.97 7.28
C ILE A 304 14.55 7.87 6.40
N GLN A 305 15.73 7.77 6.99
CA GLN A 305 17.00 7.72 6.26
C GLN A 305 17.90 6.61 6.80
N ASP A 306 18.72 6.02 5.94
CA ASP A 306 19.78 5.09 6.34
C ASP A 306 21.08 5.88 6.60
N ILE A 307 21.58 5.78 7.83
CA ILE A 307 22.83 6.37 8.29
C ILE A 307 23.69 5.24 8.81
N SER A 308 24.72 4.88 8.04
CA SER A 308 25.69 3.85 8.42
C SER A 308 25.06 2.49 8.75
N GLY A 309 23.99 2.10 8.04
CA GLY A 309 23.29 0.84 8.24
C GLY A 309 22.21 0.87 9.32
N GLN A 310 22.00 2.02 9.97
CA GLN A 310 20.90 2.24 10.90
C GLN A 310 19.84 3.14 10.26
N HIS A 311 18.59 2.70 10.30
CA HIS A 311 17.47 3.51 9.86
C HIS A 311 17.07 4.48 10.98
N ARG A 312 17.02 5.77 10.66
CA ARG A 312 16.61 6.83 11.58
C ARG A 312 15.37 7.54 11.05
N LEU A 313 14.36 7.67 11.89
CA LEU A 313 13.18 8.50 11.68
C LEU A 313 13.35 9.83 12.42
N SER A 314 13.25 10.95 11.71
CA SER A 314 13.24 12.30 12.28
C SER A 314 11.94 13.03 11.92
N HIS A 315 11.36 13.72 12.91
CA HIS A 315 10.17 14.55 12.74
C HIS A 315 10.49 16.02 12.99
N TRP A 316 10.23 16.85 11.98
CA TRP A 316 10.42 18.29 12.02
C TRP A 316 9.07 18.99 11.97
N PHE A 317 8.82 19.88 12.92
CA PHE A 317 7.60 20.67 12.97
C PHE A 317 7.92 22.16 12.92
N ARG A 318 7.10 22.89 12.17
CA ARG A 318 7.07 24.34 12.17
C ARG A 318 6.31 24.82 13.41
N LYS A 319 7.00 25.53 14.32
CA LYS A 319 6.43 26.02 15.58
C LYS A 319 6.72 27.51 15.75
N GLY A 320 5.82 28.21 16.46
CA GLY A 320 5.93 29.65 16.72
C GLY A 320 4.70 30.41 16.25
N PRO A 321 4.58 31.71 16.60
CA PRO A 321 3.48 32.54 16.12
C PRO A 321 3.63 32.79 14.61
N LYS A 322 2.50 32.89 13.91
CA LYS A 322 2.44 33.11 12.45
C LYS A 322 3.38 34.26 12.03
N GLY A 323 4.33 33.96 11.14
CA GLY A 323 5.33 34.94 10.66
C GLY A 323 6.67 34.96 11.42
N ALA A 324 6.78 34.29 12.57
CA ALA A 324 8.05 34.03 13.28
C ALA A 324 8.22 32.53 13.55
N GLU A 325 7.69 31.70 12.65
CA GLU A 325 7.74 30.25 12.77
C GLU A 325 9.13 29.71 12.49
N VAL A 326 9.57 28.76 13.31
CA VAL A 326 10.87 28.11 13.21
C VAL A 326 10.68 26.60 13.12
N TRP A 327 11.48 25.95 12.28
CA TRP A 327 11.52 24.49 12.18
C TRP A 327 12.29 23.88 13.34
N GLN A 328 11.66 22.95 14.05
CA GLN A 328 12.24 22.29 15.22
C GLN A 328 12.17 20.77 15.07
N LEU A 329 13.28 20.09 15.40
CA LEU A 329 13.30 18.64 15.55
C LEU A 329 12.54 18.26 16.82
N VAL A 330 11.42 17.55 16.67
CA VAL A 330 10.58 17.13 17.81
C VAL A 330 10.95 15.74 18.29
N SER A 331 11.24 14.83 17.37
CA SER A 331 11.66 13.47 17.70
C SER A 331 12.66 12.95 16.69
N SER A 332 13.56 12.08 17.18
CA SER A 332 14.50 11.33 16.38
C SER A 332 14.68 9.96 17.01
N SER A 333 14.33 8.89 16.30
CA SER A 333 14.41 7.51 16.79
C SER A 333 15.04 6.58 15.77
N ALA A 334 15.69 5.52 16.25
CA ALA A 334 16.01 4.38 15.40
C ALA A 334 14.72 3.63 15.07
N VAL A 335 14.61 3.16 13.82
CA VAL A 335 13.43 2.43 13.35
C VAL A 335 13.84 1.15 12.63
N GLU A 336 12.91 0.21 12.52
CA GLU A 336 13.15 -1.01 11.76
C GLU A 336 13.31 -0.72 10.27
N ARG A 337 14.01 -1.61 9.56
CA ARG A 337 14.19 -1.49 8.11
C ARG A 337 12.86 -1.42 7.36
N ASN A 338 11.83 -2.12 7.80
CA ASN A 338 10.53 -2.16 7.14
C ASN A 338 9.55 -1.10 7.64
N GLU A 339 10.00 -0.19 8.51
CA GLU A 339 9.16 0.87 9.05
C GLU A 339 8.59 1.74 7.91
N THR A 340 7.30 1.98 7.95
CA THR A 340 6.67 2.93 7.04
C THR A 340 6.09 4.05 7.87
N PHE A 341 6.01 5.28 7.32
CA PHE A 341 5.25 6.34 8.00
C PHE A 341 3.82 5.83 8.24
N THR A 342 3.50 5.55 9.49
CA THR A 342 2.14 5.28 9.97
C THR A 342 1.41 6.61 10.05
N VAL A 343 0.19 6.65 9.53
CA VAL A 343 -0.65 7.85 9.50
C VAL A 343 -1.34 8.03 10.83
#